data_AF-A0AAD7G1U8-F1
#
_entry.id   AF-A0AAD7G1U8-F1
#
_cell.length_a   1.000
_cell.length_b   1.000
_cell.length_c   1.000
_cell.angle_alpha   90.00
_cell.angle_beta   90.00
_cell.angle_gamma   90.00
#
_symmetry.space_group_name_H-M   'P 1'
#
loop_
_entity.id
_entity.type
_entity.pdbx_description
1 polymer ?
#
loop_
_entity_poly.entity_id
_entity_poly.type
_entity_poly.pdbx_seq_one_letter_code
_entity_poly.pdbx_strand_id
1 'polypeptide(L)' 'AVRDPVSRLPLEISSEIFIQCLPSTSNPQPGARDIPMLLLNICNAWTDIALSTPALWEAIHIQFP' A
#
# COMPACT_ATOMS: atom_id res chain seq x y z
N ALA A 1 -17.42 -18.66 -5.96
CA ALA A 1 -16.80 -17.37 -5.60
C ALA A 1 -15.39 -17.36 -6.19
N VAL A 2 -15.12 -16.50 -7.18
CA VAL A 2 -13.77 -16.37 -7.73
C VAL A 2 -12.92 -15.71 -6.66
N ARG A 3 -12.01 -16.48 -6.04
CA ARG A 3 -10.96 -15.96 -5.17
C ARG A 3 -10.00 -15.20 -6.08
N ASP A 4 -9.90 -13.89 -5.90
CA ASP A 4 -8.97 -13.05 -6.65
C ASP A 4 -7.55 -13.65 -6.55
N PRO A 5 -6.78 -13.75 -7.66
CA PRO A 5 -5.45 -14.38 -7.65
C PRO A 5 -4.50 -13.77 -6.61
N VAL A 6 -4.70 -12.50 -6.22
CA VAL A 6 -3.88 -11.84 -5.21
C VAL A 6 -4.18 -12.34 -3.80
N SER A 7 -5.43 -12.72 -3.52
CA SER A 7 -5.83 -13.34 -2.25
C SER A 7 -5.26 -14.75 -2.02
N ARG A 8 -4.51 -15.29 -3.00
CA ARG A 8 -3.79 -16.56 -2.89
C ARG A 8 -2.33 -16.38 -2.44
N LEU A 9 -1.80 -15.16 -2.48
CA LEU A 9 -0.47 -14.90 -1.96
C LEU A 9 -0.50 -14.84 -0.42
N PRO A 10 0.57 -15.32 0.24
CA PRO A 10 0.75 -15.06 1.66
C PRO A 10 0.78 -13.56 1.97
N LEU A 11 0.39 -13.20 3.19
CA LEU A 11 0.39 -11.83 3.70
C LEU A 11 1.78 -11.20 3.54
N GLU A 12 2.82 -11.94 3.91
CA GLU A 12 4.21 -11.50 3.97
C GLU A 12 4.75 -11.13 2.58
N ILE A 13 4.38 -11.92 1.56
CA ILE A 13 4.79 -11.69 0.19
C ILE A 13 4.07 -10.46 -0.37
N SER A 14 2.79 -10.31 -0.05
CA SER A 14 2.00 -9.16 -0.49
C SER A 14 2.51 -7.87 0.13
N SER A 15 2.83 -7.87 1.43
CA SER A 15 3.43 -6.72 2.11
C SER A 15 4.79 -6.35 1.54
N GLU A 16 5.64 -7.32 1.23
CA GLU A 16 6.96 -7.05 0.63
C GLU A 16 6.81 -6.41 -0.76
N ILE A 17 5.92 -6.94 -1.60
CA ILE A 17 5.62 -6.35 -2.92
C ILE A 17 5.17 -4.89 -2.76
N PHE A 18 4.30 -4.59 -1.80
CA PHE A 18 3.80 -3.24 -1.56
C PHE A 18 4.93 -2.28 -1.15
N ILE A 19 5.84 -2.73 -0.27
CA ILE A 19 6.99 -1.94 0.17
C ILE A 19 7.93 -1.65 -1.01
N GLN A 20 8.21 -2.65 -1.84
CA GLN A 20 9.05 -2.50 -3.03
C GLN A 20 8.43 -1.59 -4.10
N CYS A 21 7.11 -1.41 -4.07
CA CYS A 21 6.40 -0.49 -4.95
C CYS A 21 6.44 0.96 -4.47
N LEU A 22 6.93 1.24 -3.24
CA LEU A 22 7.09 2.60 -2.76
C LEU A 22 8.09 3.37 -3.64
N PRO A 23 7.81 4.66 -3.94
CA PRO A 23 8.74 5.47 -4.70
C PRO A 23 10.06 5.63 -3.94
N SER A 24 11.20 5.33 -4.58
CA SER A 24 12.54 5.47 -3.98
C SER A 24 12.95 6.93 -3.75
N THR A 25 12.15 7.89 -4.24
CA THR A 25 12.43 9.32 -4.12
C THR A 25 11.92 9.83 -2.78
N SER A 26 12.80 10.49 -2.02
CA SER A 26 12.56 11.05 -0.67
C SER A 26 11.49 12.16 -0.57
N ASN A 27 10.72 12.40 -1.63
CA ASN A 27 9.67 13.41 -1.69
C ASN A 27 8.43 12.83 -2.37
N PRO A 28 7.70 11.90 -1.72
CA PRO A 28 6.42 11.46 -2.22
C PRO A 28 5.53 12.70 -2.35
N GLN A 29 5.10 13.00 -3.57
CA GLN A 29 4.19 14.11 -3.81
C GLN A 29 2.83 13.69 -3.26
N PRO A 30 2.36 14.32 -2.17
CA PRO A 30 1.09 13.94 -1.56
C PRO A 30 -0.04 14.06 -2.58
N GLY A 31 -0.70 12.94 -2.85
CA GLY A 31 -1.75 12.87 -3.86
C GLY A 31 -2.47 11.54 -3.88
N ALA A 32 -3.62 11.50 -4.56
CA ALA A 32 -4.45 10.29 -4.70
C ALA A 32 -3.74 9.10 -5.39
N ARG A 33 -2.50 9.29 -5.87
CA ARG A 33 -1.65 8.27 -6.50
C ARG A 33 -0.52 7.80 -5.59
N ASP A 34 -0.48 8.23 -4.33
CA ASP A 34 0.44 7.67 -3.35
C ASP A 34 0.16 6.17 -3.19
N ILE A 35 1.21 5.36 -3.27
CA ILE A 35 1.11 3.90 -3.27
C ILE A 35 0.27 3.39 -2.08
N PRO A 36 0.50 3.81 -0.82
CA PRO A 36 -0.33 3.37 0.30
C PRO A 36 -1.81 3.70 0.11
N MET A 37 -2.14 4.90 -0.42
CA MET A 37 -3.52 5.32 -0.68
C MET A 37 -4.19 4.50 -1.78
N LEU A 38 -3.44 4.11 -2.82
CA LEU A 38 -3.95 3.24 -3.87
C LEU A 38 -4.28 1.84 -3.33
N LEU A 39 -3.38 1.27 -2.51
CA LEU A 39 -3.56 -0.05 -1.91
C LEU A 39 -4.83 -0.14 -1.06
N LEU A 40 -5.15 0.94 -0.33
CA LEU A 40 -6.36 1.02 0.50
C LEU A 40 -7.67 0.98 -0.31
N ASN A 41 -7.65 1.31 -1.61
CA ASN A 41 -8.85 1.48 -2.44
C ASN A 41 -9.11 0.33 -3.44
N ILE A 42 -8.31 -0.74 -3.44
CA ILE A 42 -8.44 -1.84 -4.42
C ILE A 42 -9.47 -2.88 -3.96
N CYS A 43 -9.26 -3.50 -2.80
CA CYS A 43 -10.18 -4.44 -2.17
C CYS A 43 -9.88 -4.59 -0.68
N ASN A 44 -10.84 -5.11 0.10
CA ASN A 44 -10.70 -5.25 1.56
C ASN A 44 -9.43 -6.01 1.98
N ALA A 45 -9.04 -7.06 1.24
CA ALA A 45 -7.84 -7.82 1.56
C ALA A 45 -6.56 -6.96 1.45
N TRP A 46 -6.46 -6.12 0.42
CA TRP A 46 -5.33 -5.21 0.26
C TRP A 46 -5.34 -4.11 1.30
N THR A 47 -6.52 -3.60 1.65
CA THR A 47 -6.71 -2.63 2.74
C THR A 47 -6.19 -3.21 4.06
N ASP A 48 -6.57 -4.44 4.44
CA ASP A 48 -6.10 -5.10 5.65
C ASP A 48 -4.57 -5.28 5.65
N ILE A 49 -3.99 -5.73 4.54
CA ILE A 49 -2.55 -5.92 4.40
C ILE A 49 -1.82 -4.57 4.54
N ALA A 50 -2.28 -3.54 3.83
CA ALA A 50 -1.66 -2.22 3.82
C ALA A 50 -1.71 -1.57 5.22
N LEU A 51 -2.85 -1.65 5.91
CA LEU A 51 -2.99 -1.13 7.28
C LEU A 51 -2.14 -1.93 8.29
N SER A 52 -1.96 -3.23 8.06
CA SER A 52 -1.15 -4.11 8.93
C SER A 52 0.35 -4.06 8.64
N THR A 53 0.81 -3.24 7.68
CA THR A 53 2.22 -3.16 7.28
C THR A 53 2.79 -1.78 7.64
N PRO A 54 3.41 -1.59 8.84
CA PRO A 54 3.91 -0.30 9.30
C PRO A 54 4.95 0.35 8.36
N ALA A 55 5.77 -0.46 7.68
CA ALA A 55 6.79 0.01 6.74
C ALA A 55 6.23 0.85 5.58
N LEU A 56 4.96 0.66 5.21
CA LEU A 56 4.29 1.46 4.19
C LEU A 56 3.98 2.89 4.65
N TRP A 57 4.01 3.13 5.95
CA TRP A 57 3.56 4.37 6.60
C TRP A 57 4.70 5.13 7.28
N GLU A 58 5.96 4.71 7.08
CA GLU A 58 7.13 5.38 7.69
C GLU A 58 7.28 6.84 7.25
N ALA A 59 6.79 7.18 6.05
CA ALA A 59 6.79 8.54 5.54
C ALA A 59 5.41 8.87 4.94
N ILE A 60 4.69 9.80 5.58
CA ILE A 60 3.44 10.37 5.08
C ILE A 60 3.61 11.87 5.00
N HIS A 61 3.47 12.43 3.80
CA HIS A 61 3.46 13.87 3.60
C HIS A 61 2.02 14.37 3.66
N ILE A 62 1.76 15.32 4.56
CA ILE A 62 0.46 15.98 4.69
C ILE A 62 0.64 17.43 4.22
N GLN A 63 -0.07 17.83 3.17
CA GLN A 63 -0.10 19.24 2.77
C GLN A 63 -1.11 19.98 3.62
N PHE A 64 -0.65 21.03 4.27
CA PHE A 64 -1.51 22.04 4.87
C PHE A 64 -1.70 23.17 3.86
N PRO A 65 -2.90 23.78 3.78
CA PRO A 65 -3.16 24.96 2.95
C PRO A 65 -2.34 26.19 3.39
#